data_AF-A0A435FVU6-F1
#
_entry.id   AF-A0A435FVU6-F1
#
_cell.length_a   1.000
_cell.length_b   1.000
_cell.length_c   1.000
_cell.angle_alpha   90.00
_cell.angle_beta   90.00
_cell.angle_gamma   90.00
#
_symmetry.space_group_name_H-M   'P 1'
#
loop_
_entity.id
_entity.type
_entity.pdbx_description
1 polymer ?
#
loop_
_entity_poly.entity_id
_entity_poly.type
_entity_poly.pdbx_seq_one_letter_code
_entity_poly.pdbx_strand_id
1 'polypeptide(L)' 'MRWQSLPLVAGFAVLALIVGSRAMLVEEQRANRAAAREAIEYQQLLSGLLSLAQEAENGQRGYLLTGEKSYLEPYR' A
#
# COMPACT_ATOMS: atom_id res chain seq x y z
N MET A 1 7.61 -12.92 -54.00
CA MET A 1 7.83 -12.47 -52.61
C MET A 1 8.21 -13.70 -51.79
N ARG A 2 9.41 -13.74 -51.18
CA ARG A 2 9.98 -14.95 -50.57
C ARG A 2 9.18 -15.34 -49.31
N TRP A 3 8.40 -16.42 -49.40
CA TRP A 3 7.55 -16.95 -48.30
C TRP A 3 8.31 -17.23 -47.00
N GLN A 4 9.64 -17.31 -47.06
CA GLN A 4 10.55 -17.46 -45.92
C GLN A 4 10.51 -16.27 -44.93
N SER A 5 10.02 -15.09 -45.32
CA SER A 5 9.98 -13.90 -44.45
C SER A 5 8.70 -13.77 -43.61
N LEU A 6 7.65 -14.53 -43.95
CA LEU A 6 6.36 -14.54 -43.23
C LEU A 6 6.48 -14.85 -41.72
N PRO A 7 7.22 -15.87 -41.27
CA PRO A 7 7.30 -16.17 -39.84
C PRO A 7 8.02 -15.09 -39.03
N LEU A 8 8.99 -14.39 -39.63
CA LEU A 8 9.71 -13.28 -39.00
C LEU A 8 8.80 -12.07 -38.78
N VAL A 9 8.01 -11.70 -39.80
CA VAL A 9 7.04 -10.61 -39.70
C VAL A 9 5.95 -10.94 -38.69
N ALA A 10 5.45 -12.17 -38.69
CA ALA A 10 4.48 -12.63 -37.70
C ALA A 10 5.03 -12.56 -36.26
N GLY A 11 6.27 -13.00 -36.04
CA GLY A 11 6.92 -12.91 -34.73
C GLY A 11 7.07 -11.46 -34.25
N PHE A 12 7.47 -10.55 -35.15
CA PHE A 12 7.60 -9.13 -34.82
C PHE A 12 6.25 -8.48 -34.50
N ALA A 13 5.19 -8.86 -35.22
CA ALA A 13 3.83 -8.41 -34.96
C ALA A 13 3.34 -8.86 -33.57
N VAL A 14 3.61 -10.12 -33.18
CA VAL A 14 3.28 -10.63 -31.85
C VAL A 14 4.05 -9.88 -30.76
N LEU A 15 5.36 -9.64 -30.95
CA LEU A 15 6.15 -8.86 -29.98
C LEU A 15 5.62 -7.42 -29.85
N ALA A 16 5.29 -6.77 -30.96
CA ALA A 16 4.72 -5.42 -30.95
C ALA A 16 3.38 -5.38 -30.20
N LEU A 17 2.53 -6.39 -30.37
CA LEU A 17 1.27 -6.51 -29.62
C LEU A 17 1.50 -6.70 -28.12
N ILE A 18 2.45 -7.54 -27.73
CA ILE A 18 2.78 -7.76 -26.31
C ILE A 18 3.30 -6.46 -25.67
N VAL A 19 4.22 -5.77 -26.33
CA VAL A 19 4.79 -4.51 -25.83
C VAL A 19 3.73 -3.39 -25.81
N GLY A 20 2.93 -3.27 -26.86
CA GLY A 20 1.85 -2.29 -26.93
C GLY A 20 0.79 -2.50 -25.84
N SER A 21 0.41 -3.76 -25.60
CA SER A 21 -0.52 -4.10 -24.51
C SER A 21 0.06 -3.69 -23.16
N ARG A 22 1.34 -3.97 -22.91
CA ARG A 22 2.02 -3.53 -21.67
C ARG A 22 2.03 -2.01 -21.55
N ALA A 23 2.29 -1.28 -22.62
CA ALA A 23 2.31 0.18 -22.62
C ALA A 23 0.93 0.79 -22.31
N MET A 24 -0.15 0.20 -22.84
CA MET A 24 -1.52 0.66 -22.57
C MET A 24 -1.96 0.40 -21.12
N LEU A 25 -1.50 -0.69 -20.49
CA LEU A 25 -1.88 -1.05 -19.11
C LEU A 25 -1.08 -0.31 -18.02
N VAL A 26 -0.02 0.42 -18.36
CA VAL A 26 0.82 1.14 -17.38
C VAL A 26 0.05 2.22 -16.63
N GLU A 27 -0.91 2.90 -17.27
CA GLU A 27 -1.65 3.98 -16.64
C GLU A 27 -2.62 3.47 -15.56
N GLU A 28 -3.35 2.38 -15.85
CA GLU A 28 -4.16 1.69 -14.83
C GLU A 28 -3.29 1.15 -13.68
N GLN A 29 -2.09 0.66 -14.02
CA GLN A 29 -1.17 0.15 -13.00
C GLN A 29 -0.63 1.26 -12.09
N ARG A 30 -0.51 2.50 -12.57
CA ARG A 30 -0.09 3.66 -11.76
C ARG A 30 -1.18 4.07 -10.78
N ALA A 31 -2.43 4.15 -11.24
CA ALA A 31 -3.57 4.46 -10.39
C ALA A 31 -3.74 3.43 -9.26
N ASN A 32 -3.64 2.14 -9.59
CA ASN A 32 -3.79 1.07 -8.61
C ASN A 32 -2.64 1.07 -7.57
N ARG A 33 -1.42 1.41 -7.99
CA ARG A 33 -0.27 1.54 -7.08
C ARG A 33 -0.38 2.75 -6.15
N ALA A 34 -0.95 3.87 -6.62
CA ALA A 34 -1.16 5.06 -5.78
C ALA A 34 -2.18 4.78 -4.68
N ALA A 35 -3.34 4.21 -5.05
CA ALA A 35 -4.38 3.82 -4.08
C ALA A 35 -3.87 2.79 -3.05
N ALA A 36 -3.04 1.83 -3.49
CA ALA A 36 -2.45 0.85 -2.58
C ALA A 36 -1.49 1.49 -1.56
N ARG A 37 -0.72 2.50 -1.95
CA ARG A 37 0.17 3.22 -1.02
C ARG A 37 -0.62 4.04 -0.01
N GLU A 38 -1.64 4.75 -0.49
CA GLU A 38 -2.50 5.57 0.36
C GLU A 38 -3.22 4.71 1.42
N ALA A 39 -3.74 3.53 1.02
CA ALA A 39 -4.36 2.60 1.95
C ALA A 39 -3.41 2.10 3.05
N ILE A 40 -2.14 1.82 2.71
CA ILE A 40 -1.13 1.39 3.68
C ILE A 40 -0.80 2.52 4.67
N GLU A 41 -0.71 3.76 4.19
CA GLU A 41 -0.43 4.93 5.04
C GLU A 41 -1.54 5.16 6.07
N TYR A 42 -2.82 5.11 5.64
CA TYR A 42 -3.94 5.21 6.58
C TYR A 42 -3.95 4.08 7.61
N GLN A 43 -3.64 2.86 7.19
CA GLN A 43 -3.59 1.72 8.11
C GLN A 43 -2.52 1.91 9.19
N GLN A 44 -1.35 2.43 8.83
CA GLN A 44 -0.27 2.73 9.77
C GLN A 44 -0.68 3.83 10.75
N LEU A 45 -1.30 4.91 10.25
CA LEU A 45 -1.78 6.01 11.08
C LEU A 45 -2.83 5.55 12.10
N LEU A 46 -3.83 4.78 11.64
CA LEU A 46 -4.88 4.24 12.51
C LEU A 46 -4.32 3.28 13.56
N SER A 47 -3.36 2.45 13.19
CA SER A 47 -2.71 1.52 14.11
C SER A 47 -1.91 2.27 15.19
N GLY A 48 -1.21 3.34 14.80
CA GLY A 48 -0.51 4.22 15.74
C GLY A 48 -1.47 4.92 16.70
N LEU A 49 -2.57 5.48 16.19
CA LEU A 49 -3.60 6.13 17.01
C LEU A 49 -4.23 5.14 18.01
N LEU A 50 -4.51 3.92 17.58
CA LEU A 50 -5.03 2.87 18.46
C LEU A 50 -4.03 2.49 19.56
N SER A 51 -2.74 2.36 19.23
CA SER A 51 -1.69 2.08 20.22
C SER A 51 -1.64 3.17 21.29
N LEU A 52 -1.61 4.44 20.88
CA LEU A 52 -1.60 5.58 21.80
C LEU A 52 -2.84 5.60 22.70
N ALA A 53 -4.02 5.33 22.13
CA ALA A 53 -5.26 5.25 22.88
C ALA A 53 -5.24 4.11 23.92
N GLN A 54 -4.70 2.95 23.56
CA GLN A 54 -4.56 1.80 24.47
C GLN A 54 -3.55 2.08 25.58
N GLU A 55 -2.43 2.74 25.28
CA GLU A 55 -1.45 3.16 26.28
C GLU A 55 -2.08 4.15 27.28
N ALA A 56 -2.86 5.11 26.79
CA ALA A 56 -3.61 6.04 27.62
C ALA A 56 -4.69 5.34 28.47
N GLU A 57 -5.43 4.37 27.91
CA GLU A 57 -6.43 3.58 28.65
C GLU A 57 -5.75 2.75 29.75
N ASN A 58 -4.65 2.07 29.42
CA ASN A 58 -3.89 1.26 30.36
C ASN A 58 -3.31 2.12 31.48
N GLY A 59 -2.78 3.31 31.15
CA GLY A 59 -2.34 4.29 32.14
C GLY A 59 -3.48 4.75 33.05
N GLN A 60 -4.64 5.10 32.48
CA GLN A 60 -5.81 5.45 33.28
C GLN A 60 -6.24 4.33 34.23
N ARG A 61 -6.29 3.09 33.74
CA ARG A 61 -6.63 1.92 34.57
C ARG A 61 -5.58 1.70 35.67
N GLY A 62 -4.30 1.85 35.37
CA GLY A 62 -3.23 1.81 36.36
C GLY A 62 -3.44 2.84 37.48
N TYR A 63 -3.70 4.09 37.12
CA TYR A 63 -4.02 5.15 38.08
C TYR A 63 -5.27 4.83 38.92
N LEU A 64 -6.35 4.32 38.31
CA LEU A 64 -7.58 3.98 39.04
C LEU A 64 -7.36 2.85 40.06
N LEU A 65 -6.41 1.94 39.81
CA LEU A 65 -6.11 0.83 40.70
C LEU A 65 -5.12 1.19 41.81
N THR A 66 -4.13 2.05 41.53
CA THR A 66 -3.03 2.34 42.47
C THR A 66 -3.10 3.74 43.09
N GLY A 67 -3.82 4.67 42.45
CA GLY A 67 -3.81 6.10 42.78
C GLY A 67 -2.53 6.83 42.36
N GLU A 68 -1.58 6.15 41.72
CA GLU A 68 -0.27 6.72 41.42
C GLU A 68 -0.29 7.54 40.12
N LYS A 69 0.02 8.85 40.23
CA LYS A 69 -0.08 9.79 39.10
C LYS A 69 0.92 9.51 37.96
N SER A 70 1.96 8.71 38.18
CA SER A 70 2.92 8.28 37.16
C SER A 70 2.25 7.49 36.02
N TYR A 71 1.12 6.84 36.27
CA TYR A 71 0.36 6.17 35.22
C TYR A 71 -0.38 7.13 34.27
N LEU A 72 -0.47 8.43 34.60
CA LEU A 72 -1.11 9.45 33.76
C LEU A 72 -0.13 10.16 32.81
N GLU A 73 1.16 9.78 32.77
CA GLU A 73 2.12 10.31 31.79
C GLU A 73 1.62 10.25 30.34
N PRO A 74 0.91 9.20 29.86
CA PRO A 74 0.42 9.16 28.47
C PRO A 74 -0.58 10.25 28.10
N TYR A 75 -1.12 11.01 29.07
CA TYR A 75 -2.04 12.13 28.84
C TYR A 75 -1.35 13.50 28.80
N ARG A 76 -0.04 13.54 29.06
CA ARG A 76 0.76 14.78 29.04
C ARG A 76 1.41 14.99 27.68
#